data_AF-A0A8H6XKY9-F1
#
_entry.id   AF-A0A8H6XKY9-F1
#
_cell.length_a   1.000
_cell.length_b   1.000
_cell.length_c   1.000
_cell.angle_alpha   90.00
_cell.angle_beta   90.00
_cell.angle_gamma   90.00
#
_symmetry.space_group_name_H-M   'P 1'
#
loop_
_entity.id
_entity.type
_entity.pdbx_description
1 polymer ?
#
loop_
_entity_poly.entity_id
_entity_poly.type
_entity_poly.pdbx_seq_one_letter_code
_entity_poly.pdbx_strand_id
1 'polypeptide(L)'
;MDKAIDVRSKISHFRILIIGRANAGKTTILKKVCNSVEDPEIYNTRGRRIDPEIVKESAERGEHNIDNQLIFKSNPQFIFHDSRGFEGGSADEIQKVTTFIGDRAQTRELSEQLHAIWYCLPTDGNRPLLEAEDRFFKISVPLIVIFTKFDGLVTKAFQQLRAEGKNIRTANAGKVELAQRMLITNYRDPLNGVLFKPSAYVQLDDMRLERSTCTEVITHTANTLTDAALLLLFVSVQRNNIDLCILCAVLESVCFDVFDALLPTRFIADYFTEMKDRNQWSSGRLRISSMFGG
;
A
#
# COMPACT_ATOMS: atom_id res chain seq x y z
N MET A 1 25.48 -7.80 -9.16
CA MET A 1 25.08 -7.29 -10.49
C MET A 1 24.19 -8.27 -11.23
N ASP A 2 24.63 -9.50 -11.48
CA ASP A 2 23.84 -10.47 -12.28
C ASP A 2 22.41 -10.68 -11.79
N LYS A 3 22.19 -10.86 -10.47
CA LYS A 3 20.84 -11.09 -9.92
C LYS A 3 19.86 -9.92 -10.14
N ALA A 4 20.27 -8.66 -10.07
CA ALA A 4 19.33 -7.54 -10.20
C ALA A 4 18.95 -7.26 -11.66
N ILE A 5 19.90 -7.42 -12.58
CA ILE A 5 19.67 -7.32 -14.03
C ILE A 5 18.86 -8.55 -14.51
N ASP A 6 19.15 -9.73 -13.98
CA ASP A 6 18.42 -10.99 -14.24
C ASP A 6 17.00 -10.98 -13.63
N VAL A 7 16.79 -10.32 -12.49
CA VAL A 7 15.45 -10.11 -11.92
C VAL A 7 14.64 -9.13 -12.76
N ARG A 8 15.23 -8.05 -13.29
CA ARG A 8 14.51 -7.12 -14.18
C ARG A 8 14.18 -7.71 -15.55
N SER A 9 14.99 -8.65 -16.06
CA SER A 9 14.67 -9.39 -17.28
C SER A 9 13.62 -10.49 -17.06
N LYS A 10 13.47 -11.00 -15.83
CA LYS A 10 12.50 -12.05 -15.45
C LYS A 10 11.21 -11.54 -14.83
N ILE A 11 11.20 -10.36 -14.21
CA ILE A 11 10.05 -9.75 -13.53
C ILE A 11 9.74 -8.40 -14.19
N SER A 12 8.65 -8.35 -14.95
CA SER A 12 8.21 -7.15 -15.67
C SER A 12 7.14 -6.34 -14.94
N HIS A 13 6.57 -6.88 -13.87
CA HIS A 13 5.44 -6.30 -13.17
C HIS A 13 5.63 -6.35 -11.65
N PHE A 14 5.14 -5.33 -10.94
CA PHE A 14 5.09 -5.34 -9.49
C PHE A 14 3.69 -5.76 -9.00
N ARG A 15 3.59 -6.89 -8.29
CA ARG A 15 2.33 -7.46 -7.81
C ARG A 15 2.03 -7.07 -6.37
N ILE A 16 0.83 -6.54 -6.16
CA ILE A 16 0.33 -6.13 -4.84
C ILE A 16 -1.00 -6.83 -4.58
N LEU A 17 -1.13 -7.45 -3.41
CA LEU A 17 -2.42 -7.88 -2.89
C LEU A 17 -3.01 -6.76 -2.03
N ILE A 18 -4.22 -6.29 -2.34
CA ILE A 18 -4.97 -5.35 -1.51
C ILE A 18 -6.08 -6.06 -0.74
N ILE A 19 -5.97 -6.04 0.58
CA ILE A 19 -6.87 -6.68 1.54
C ILE A 19 -7.72 -5.61 2.23
N GLY A 20 -8.99 -5.89 2.46
CA GLY A 20 -9.84 -5.06 3.30
C GLY A 20 -11.32 -5.33 3.06
N ARG A 21 -12.16 -4.87 3.99
CA ARG A 21 -13.62 -5.01 3.89
C ARG A 21 -14.20 -4.25 2.70
N ALA A 22 -15.50 -4.49 2.46
CA ALA A 22 -16.34 -3.64 1.62
C ALA A 22 -16.12 -2.18 2.04
N ASN A 23 -15.98 -1.29 1.07
CA ASN A 23 -15.85 0.14 1.34
C ASN A 23 -14.66 0.52 2.26
N ALA A 24 -13.61 -0.31 2.35
CA ALA A 24 -12.38 0.02 3.07
C ALA A 24 -11.50 1.07 2.34
N GLY A 25 -11.87 1.49 1.13
CA GLY A 25 -11.11 2.45 0.32
C GLY A 25 -10.11 1.82 -0.65
N LYS A 26 -10.16 0.49 -0.85
CA LYS A 26 -9.23 -0.27 -1.72
C LYS A 26 -9.11 0.35 -3.12
N THR A 27 -10.21 0.44 -3.86
CA THR A 27 -10.24 0.98 -5.24
C THR A 27 -9.78 2.44 -5.30
N THR A 28 -10.12 3.26 -4.30
CA THR A 28 -9.68 4.66 -4.22
C THR A 28 -8.16 4.78 -4.08
N ILE A 29 -7.54 3.92 -3.26
CA ILE A 29 -6.08 3.87 -3.11
C ILE A 29 -5.44 3.46 -4.43
N LEU A 30 -5.94 2.38 -5.07
CA LEU A 30 -5.39 1.89 -6.33
C LEU A 30 -5.43 2.97 -7.43
N LYS A 31 -6.58 3.63 -7.60
CA LYS A 31 -6.76 4.74 -8.54
C LYS A 31 -5.72 5.85 -8.32
N LYS A 32 -5.53 6.27 -7.08
CA LYS A 32 -4.58 7.35 -6.75
C LYS A 32 -3.13 6.96 -6.92
N VAL A 33 -2.74 5.75 -6.51
CA VAL A 33 -1.38 5.22 -6.74
C VAL A 33 -1.08 5.17 -8.23
N CYS A 34 -2.05 4.77 -9.04
CA CYS A 34 -1.89 4.70 -10.50
C CYS A 34 -2.15 6.02 -11.23
N ASN A 35 -2.40 7.12 -10.51
CA ASN A 35 -2.81 8.42 -11.08
C ASN A 35 -3.92 8.27 -12.13
N SER A 36 -4.96 7.51 -11.79
CA SER A 36 -6.07 7.16 -12.67
C SER A 36 -7.41 7.55 -12.08
N VAL A 37 -8.32 8.02 -12.92
CA VAL A 37 -9.75 8.18 -12.59
C VAL A 37 -10.58 7.00 -13.11
N GLU A 38 -10.05 6.25 -14.07
CA GLU A 38 -10.69 5.09 -14.68
C GLU A 38 -10.63 3.86 -13.77
N ASP A 39 -11.53 2.91 -13.98
CA ASP A 39 -11.45 1.59 -13.35
C ASP A 39 -10.38 0.73 -14.03
N PRO A 40 -9.72 -0.20 -13.29
CA PRO A 40 -8.74 -1.08 -13.88
C PRO A 40 -9.39 -2.07 -14.85
N GLU A 41 -8.63 -2.46 -15.86
CA GLU A 41 -8.96 -3.63 -16.67
C GLU A 41 -8.72 -4.90 -15.87
N ILE A 42 -9.64 -5.86 -16.00
CA ILE A 42 -9.64 -7.10 -15.23
C ILE A 42 -9.24 -8.24 -16.16
N TYR A 43 -8.23 -9.01 -15.78
CA TYR A 43 -7.75 -10.17 -16.52
C TYR A 43 -7.81 -11.41 -15.65
N ASN A 44 -8.25 -12.54 -16.21
CA ASN A 44 -8.18 -13.83 -15.50
C ASN A 44 -6.75 -14.39 -15.50
N THR A 45 -6.56 -15.53 -14.84
CA THR A 45 -5.27 -16.27 -14.79
C THR A 45 -4.74 -16.68 -16.16
N ARG A 46 -5.59 -16.76 -17.19
CA ARG A 46 -5.21 -17.08 -18.57
C ARG A 46 -4.84 -15.84 -19.39
N GLY A 47 -4.77 -14.66 -18.77
CA GLY A 47 -4.48 -13.39 -19.44
C GLY A 47 -5.62 -12.90 -20.34
N ARG A 48 -6.83 -13.43 -20.20
CA ARG A 48 -7.99 -12.96 -20.96
C ARG A 48 -8.68 -11.85 -20.20
N ARG A 49 -8.95 -10.75 -20.90
CA ARG A 49 -9.74 -9.64 -20.36
C ARG A 49 -11.16 -10.12 -20.05
N ILE A 50 -11.66 -9.75 -18.88
CA ILE A 50 -13.01 -10.03 -18.39
C ILE A 50 -13.85 -8.76 -18.56
N ASP A 51 -15.09 -8.92 -19.00
CA ASP A 51 -16.05 -7.83 -19.05
C ASP A 51 -16.37 -7.33 -17.63
N PRO A 52 -16.28 -6.02 -17.34
CA PRO A 52 -16.69 -5.45 -16.06
C PRO A 52 -18.12 -5.81 -15.64
N GLU A 53 -19.05 -6.01 -16.59
CA GLU A 53 -20.43 -6.40 -16.28
C GLU A 53 -20.50 -7.79 -15.65
N ILE A 54 -19.76 -8.76 -16.19
CA ILE A 54 -19.66 -10.12 -15.63
C ILE A 54 -19.09 -10.07 -14.21
N VAL A 55 -18.10 -9.20 -13.98
CA VAL A 55 -17.50 -9.04 -12.64
C VAL A 55 -18.47 -8.41 -11.66
N LYS A 56 -19.30 -7.45 -12.10
CA LYS A 56 -20.36 -6.86 -11.27
C LYS A 56 -21.43 -7.88 -10.90
N GLU A 57 -21.93 -8.65 -11.88
CA GLU A 57 -22.92 -9.70 -11.64
C GLU A 57 -22.38 -10.78 -10.69
N SER A 58 -21.12 -11.19 -10.87
CA SER A 58 -20.48 -12.16 -9.97
C SER A 58 -20.31 -11.58 -8.56
N ALA A 59 -19.92 -10.31 -8.45
CA ALA A 59 -19.79 -9.60 -7.19
C ALA A 59 -21.12 -9.50 -6.43
N GLU A 60 -22.22 -9.20 -7.14
CA GLU A 60 -23.56 -9.17 -6.55
C GLU A 60 -24.01 -10.53 -6.01
N ARG A 61 -23.46 -11.62 -6.58
CA ARG A 61 -23.66 -13.00 -6.10
C ARG A 61 -22.66 -13.41 -5.01
N GLY A 62 -21.76 -12.52 -4.60
CA GLY A 62 -20.68 -12.81 -3.65
C GLY A 62 -19.56 -13.67 -4.23
N GLU A 63 -19.54 -13.88 -5.55
CA GLU A 63 -18.51 -14.63 -6.24
C GLU A 63 -17.38 -13.70 -6.67
N HIS A 64 -16.25 -13.83 -5.99
CA HIS A 64 -15.05 -13.06 -6.29
C HIS A 64 -13.83 -13.97 -6.41
N ASN A 65 -13.02 -13.69 -7.41
CA ASN A 65 -11.79 -14.42 -7.67
C ASN A 65 -10.57 -13.52 -7.44
N ILE A 66 -9.83 -13.80 -6.38
CA ILE A 66 -8.60 -13.10 -5.98
C ILE A 66 -7.47 -13.24 -7.00
N ASP A 67 -7.50 -14.30 -7.82
CA ASP A 67 -6.50 -14.51 -8.87
C ASP A 67 -6.70 -13.61 -10.09
N ASN A 68 -7.84 -12.92 -10.19
CA ASN A 68 -8.03 -11.91 -11.21
C ASN A 68 -7.05 -10.77 -11.01
N GLN A 69 -6.42 -10.36 -12.11
CA GLN A 69 -5.43 -9.31 -12.18
C GLN A 69 -6.11 -8.00 -12.55
N LEU A 70 -5.95 -6.99 -11.71
CA LEU A 70 -6.39 -5.62 -11.97
C LEU A 70 -5.21 -4.80 -12.49
N ILE A 71 -5.35 -4.25 -13.69
CA ILE A 71 -4.29 -3.49 -14.35
C ILE A 71 -4.84 -2.12 -14.78
N PHE A 72 -4.19 -1.05 -14.37
CA PHE A 72 -4.56 0.30 -14.78
C PHE A 72 -3.81 0.67 -16.06
N LYS A 73 -4.51 1.19 -17.07
CA LYS A 73 -3.86 1.66 -18.32
C LYS A 73 -2.82 2.75 -18.07
N SER A 74 -3.06 3.60 -17.07
CA SER A 74 -2.13 4.67 -16.68
C SER A 74 -0.85 4.12 -16.04
N ASN A 75 -0.87 2.92 -15.46
CA ASN A 75 0.31 2.28 -14.92
C ASN A 75 0.25 0.75 -15.09
N PRO A 76 0.54 0.23 -16.30
CA PRO A 76 0.35 -1.18 -16.65
C PRO A 76 1.39 -2.09 -15.99
N GLN A 77 2.45 -1.54 -15.41
CA GLN A 77 3.49 -2.30 -14.74
C GLN A 77 3.11 -2.73 -13.32
N PHE A 78 2.01 -2.20 -12.77
CA PHE A 78 1.40 -2.75 -11.57
C PHE A 78 0.35 -3.79 -11.92
N ILE A 79 0.36 -4.88 -11.16
CA ILE A 79 -0.74 -5.84 -11.14
C ILE A 79 -1.27 -5.90 -9.72
N PHE A 80 -2.55 -5.57 -9.55
CA PHE A 80 -3.21 -5.67 -8.26
C PHE A 80 -4.10 -6.90 -8.20
N HIS A 81 -4.06 -7.57 -7.07
CA HIS A 81 -5.02 -8.60 -6.69
C HIS A 81 -5.89 -8.00 -5.59
N ASP A 82 -7.21 -8.05 -5.76
CA ASP A 82 -8.16 -7.47 -4.80
C ASP A 82 -8.92 -8.58 -4.09
N SER A 83 -8.89 -8.54 -2.77
CA SER A 83 -9.63 -9.43 -1.86
C SER A 83 -11.16 -9.27 -1.91
N ARG A 84 -11.74 -8.72 -2.99
CA ARG A 84 -13.19 -8.49 -3.09
C ARG A 84 -13.97 -9.74 -2.65
N GLY A 85 -15.07 -9.57 -1.93
CA GLY A 85 -15.86 -10.70 -1.44
C GLY A 85 -15.30 -11.48 -0.25
N PHE A 86 -14.23 -11.00 0.38
CA PHE A 86 -13.71 -11.53 1.65
C PHE A 86 -14.03 -10.61 2.85
N GLU A 87 -15.21 -9.99 2.80
CA GLU A 87 -15.56 -8.77 3.52
C GLU A 87 -16.30 -9.02 4.84
N GLY A 88 -16.83 -10.24 5.01
CA GLY A 88 -17.52 -10.72 6.21
C GLY A 88 -16.57 -11.15 7.33
N GLY A 89 -15.31 -11.48 6.99
CA GLY A 89 -14.35 -12.05 7.93
C GLY A 89 -14.71 -13.47 8.35
N SER A 90 -15.46 -14.19 7.52
CA SER A 90 -15.76 -15.61 7.73
C SER A 90 -14.51 -16.47 7.56
N ALA A 91 -14.46 -17.61 8.23
CA ALA A 91 -13.31 -18.52 8.17
C ALA A 91 -12.94 -18.91 6.73
N ASP A 92 -13.93 -19.10 5.86
CA ASP A 92 -13.72 -19.46 4.45
C ASP A 92 -13.07 -18.32 3.65
N GLU A 93 -13.47 -17.08 3.92
CA GLU A 93 -12.91 -15.89 3.28
C GLU A 93 -11.43 -15.71 3.69
N ILE A 94 -11.13 -15.84 4.98
CA ILE A 94 -9.74 -15.80 5.47
C ILE A 94 -8.92 -16.94 4.85
N GLN A 95 -9.45 -18.16 4.82
CA GLN A 95 -8.74 -19.31 4.26
C GLN A 95 -8.40 -19.11 2.78
N LYS A 96 -9.29 -18.51 1.98
CA LYS A 96 -9.02 -18.20 0.57
C LYS A 96 -7.88 -17.19 0.41
N VAL A 97 -7.88 -16.11 1.19
CA VAL A 97 -6.79 -15.11 1.17
C VAL A 97 -5.47 -15.72 1.64
N THR A 98 -5.49 -16.51 2.72
CA THR A 98 -4.29 -17.20 3.23
C THR A 98 -3.74 -18.20 2.21
N THR A 99 -4.61 -18.95 1.53
CA THR A 99 -4.21 -19.90 0.47
C THR A 99 -3.56 -19.17 -0.70
N PHE A 100 -4.19 -18.10 -1.18
CA PHE A 100 -3.63 -17.27 -2.24
C PHE A 100 -2.24 -16.72 -1.89
N ILE A 101 -2.07 -16.16 -0.68
CA ILE A 101 -0.75 -15.68 -0.24
C ILE A 101 0.26 -16.83 -0.17
N GLY A 102 -0.14 -17.98 0.35
CA GLY A 102 0.69 -19.18 0.45
C GLY A 102 1.17 -19.67 -0.93
N ASP A 103 0.25 -19.80 -1.89
CA ASP A 103 0.55 -20.23 -3.25
C ASP A 103 1.52 -19.26 -3.93
N ARG A 104 1.29 -17.95 -3.76
CA ARG A 104 2.14 -16.87 -4.30
C ARG A 104 3.50 -16.78 -3.62
N ALA A 105 3.63 -17.24 -2.38
CA ALA A 105 4.91 -17.31 -1.68
C ALA A 105 5.71 -18.57 -2.06
N GLN A 106 5.03 -19.66 -2.47
CA GLN A 106 5.65 -20.94 -2.81
C GLN A 106 5.94 -21.11 -4.31
N THR A 107 5.34 -20.30 -5.18
CA THR A 107 5.61 -20.37 -6.63
C THR A 107 7.08 -20.07 -6.94
N ARG A 108 7.65 -20.85 -7.85
CA ARG A 108 9.01 -20.65 -8.37
C ARG A 108 9.07 -19.59 -9.46
N GLU A 109 7.92 -19.24 -10.03
CA GLU A 109 7.81 -18.19 -11.04
C GLU A 109 7.81 -16.83 -10.37
N LEU A 110 8.96 -16.14 -10.43
CA LEU A 110 9.10 -14.79 -9.89
C LEU A 110 8.05 -13.82 -10.45
N SER A 111 7.64 -14.03 -11.70
CA SER A 111 6.58 -13.26 -12.36
C SER A 111 5.19 -13.45 -11.75
N GLU A 112 4.98 -14.46 -10.89
CA GLU A 112 3.70 -14.74 -10.23
C GLU A 112 3.71 -14.42 -8.73
N GLN A 113 4.88 -14.17 -8.13
CA GLN A 113 5.03 -13.89 -6.70
C GLN A 113 4.38 -12.55 -6.32
N LEU A 114 3.88 -12.48 -5.08
CA LEU A 114 3.46 -11.20 -4.48
C LEU A 114 4.68 -10.46 -3.97
N HIS A 115 4.75 -9.15 -4.22
CA HIS A 115 5.87 -8.31 -3.78
C HIS A 115 5.52 -7.44 -2.58
N ALA A 116 4.24 -7.11 -2.39
CA ALA A 116 3.75 -6.45 -1.19
C ALA A 116 2.28 -6.80 -0.92
N ILE A 117 1.87 -6.69 0.34
CA ILE A 117 0.48 -6.79 0.77
C ILE A 117 0.08 -5.45 1.38
N TRP A 118 -1.02 -4.89 0.90
CA TRP A 118 -1.63 -3.67 1.44
C TRP A 118 -2.91 -4.03 2.16
N TYR A 119 -3.01 -3.74 3.45
CA TYR A 119 -4.18 -4.07 4.24
C TYR A 119 -4.91 -2.81 4.70
N CYS A 120 -6.03 -2.52 4.04
CA CYS A 120 -6.89 -1.39 4.31
C CYS A 120 -7.78 -1.64 5.53
N LEU A 121 -7.51 -0.90 6.60
CA LEU A 121 -8.27 -0.90 7.84
C LEU A 121 -9.03 0.44 7.99
N PRO A 122 -10.35 0.45 7.73
CA PRO A 122 -11.14 1.65 7.94
C PRO A 122 -11.35 1.93 9.43
N THR A 123 -11.14 3.18 9.84
CA THR A 123 -11.19 3.62 11.25
C THR A 123 -12.56 4.18 11.68
N ASP A 124 -13.54 4.14 10.78
CA ASP A 124 -14.93 4.53 11.01
C ASP A 124 -15.80 3.40 11.61
N GLY A 125 -15.38 2.14 11.48
CA GLY A 125 -16.08 0.95 11.99
C GLY A 125 -15.63 0.48 13.40
N ASN A 126 -16.21 -0.63 13.86
CA ASN A 126 -15.96 -1.22 15.19
C ASN A 126 -15.16 -2.53 15.17
N ARG A 127 -14.68 -3.02 14.02
CA ARG A 127 -14.02 -4.35 13.96
C ARG A 127 -12.83 -4.36 12.99
N PRO A 128 -11.59 -4.53 13.48
CA PRO A 128 -10.47 -4.99 12.66
C PRO A 128 -10.79 -6.40 12.13
N LEU A 129 -10.44 -6.72 10.87
CA LEU A 129 -10.69 -8.06 10.31
C LEU A 129 -9.89 -9.17 11.02
N LEU A 130 -8.97 -8.84 11.95
CA LEU A 130 -8.01 -9.78 12.54
C LEU A 130 -8.52 -10.62 13.71
N GLU A 131 -9.83 -10.65 13.98
CA GLU A 131 -10.37 -11.69 14.89
C GLU A 131 -10.26 -13.10 14.28
N ALA A 132 -9.83 -13.23 13.03
CA ALA A 132 -9.39 -14.50 12.46
C ALA A 132 -7.89 -14.72 12.69
N GLU A 133 -7.66 -15.38 13.81
CA GLU A 133 -6.45 -15.96 14.42
C GLU A 133 -5.37 -16.51 13.46
N ASP A 134 -4.12 -16.38 13.94
CA ASP A 134 -2.96 -17.28 13.89
C ASP A 134 -2.46 -17.95 12.59
N ARG A 135 -3.23 -17.89 11.50
CA ARG A 135 -2.99 -18.71 10.30
C ARG A 135 -2.28 -18.00 9.17
N PHE A 136 -2.02 -16.70 9.30
CA PHE A 136 -1.06 -16.04 8.42
C PHE A 136 0.34 -16.44 8.86
N PHE A 137 0.78 -17.60 8.36
CA PHE A 137 2.13 -18.12 8.54
C PHE A 137 3.17 -17.06 8.17
N LYS A 138 4.42 -17.31 8.58
CA LYS A 138 5.64 -16.56 8.28
C LYS A 138 5.79 -16.23 6.79
N ILE A 139 5.06 -15.21 6.33
CA ILE A 139 5.03 -14.73 4.95
C ILE A 139 6.26 -13.85 4.76
N SER A 140 7.05 -14.14 3.73
CA SER A 140 8.24 -13.36 3.35
C SER A 140 7.89 -12.04 2.65
N VAL A 141 6.61 -11.79 2.39
CA VAL A 141 6.10 -10.61 1.68
C VAL A 141 5.77 -9.50 2.70
N PRO A 142 6.27 -8.27 2.52
CA PRO A 142 6.00 -7.17 3.44
C PRO A 142 4.50 -6.82 3.47
N LEU A 143 3.97 -6.65 4.68
CA LEU A 143 2.61 -6.16 4.91
C LEU A 143 2.65 -4.71 5.35
N ILE A 144 1.90 -3.88 4.64
CA ILE A 144 1.68 -2.49 4.98
C ILE A 144 0.22 -2.34 5.40
N VAL A 145 0.01 -1.98 6.66
CA VAL A 145 -1.33 -1.66 7.17
C VAL A 145 -1.65 -0.22 6.84
N ILE A 146 -2.76 0.00 6.15
CA ILE A 146 -3.22 1.31 5.69
C ILE A 146 -4.50 1.66 6.43
N PHE A 147 -4.42 2.59 7.37
CA PHE A 147 -5.58 3.13 8.05
C PHE A 147 -6.30 4.12 7.13
N THR A 148 -7.55 3.82 6.83
CA THR A 148 -8.41 4.65 5.98
C THR A 148 -9.51 5.31 6.81
N LYS A 149 -10.15 6.32 6.22
CA LYS A 149 -11.28 7.04 6.80
C LYS A 149 -11.01 7.68 8.17
N PHE A 150 -9.80 8.21 8.34
CA PHE A 150 -9.38 8.86 9.58
C PHE A 150 -10.28 10.05 9.96
N ASP A 151 -10.93 10.68 8.99
CA ASP A 151 -11.98 11.69 9.20
C ASP A 151 -13.13 11.20 10.10
N GLY A 152 -13.48 9.91 10.00
CA GLY A 152 -14.45 9.26 10.88
C GLY A 152 -13.96 9.22 12.33
N LEU A 153 -12.68 8.91 12.55
CA LEU A 153 -12.08 8.87 13.88
C LEU A 153 -11.93 10.27 14.49
N VAL A 154 -11.58 11.27 13.68
CA VAL A 154 -11.57 12.69 14.08
C VAL A 154 -12.97 13.16 14.52
N THR A 155 -14.01 12.71 13.82
CA THR A 155 -15.40 13.01 14.20
C THR A 155 -15.78 12.36 15.52
N LYS A 156 -15.43 11.07 15.73
CA LYS A 156 -15.64 10.36 17.01
C LYS A 156 -14.90 11.05 18.16
N ALA A 157 -13.64 11.43 17.94
CA ALA A 157 -12.83 12.14 18.93
C ALA A 157 -13.45 13.50 19.31
N PHE A 158 -13.93 14.26 18.34
CA PHE A 158 -14.65 15.51 18.61
C PHE A 158 -15.90 15.25 19.47
N GLN A 159 -16.72 14.26 19.13
CA GLN A 159 -17.92 13.91 19.89
C GLN A 159 -17.60 13.50 21.33
N GLN A 160 -16.53 12.72 21.53
CA GLN A 160 -16.07 12.35 22.86
C GLN A 160 -15.67 13.57 23.70
N LEU A 161 -14.87 14.48 23.14
CA LEU A 161 -14.48 15.72 23.82
C LEU A 161 -15.69 16.57 24.21
N ARG A 162 -16.74 16.58 23.37
CA ARG A 162 -18.01 17.27 23.66
C ARG A 162 -18.77 16.59 24.80
N ALA A 163 -18.79 15.25 24.84
CA ALA A 163 -19.40 14.49 25.93
C ALA A 163 -18.66 14.67 27.27
N GLU A 164 -17.33 14.87 27.24
CA GLU A 164 -16.50 15.24 28.39
C GLU A 164 -16.71 16.70 28.86
N GLY A 165 -17.67 17.44 28.28
CA GLY A 165 -18.01 18.80 28.67
C GLY A 165 -17.14 19.89 28.05
N LYS A 166 -16.23 19.57 27.11
CA LYS A 166 -15.41 20.59 26.46
C LYS A 166 -16.25 21.44 25.50
N ASN A 167 -16.03 22.75 25.53
CA ASN A 167 -16.67 23.66 24.59
C ASN A 167 -16.18 23.39 23.14
N ILE A 168 -16.89 23.95 22.15
CA ILE A 168 -16.62 23.69 20.72
C ILE A 168 -15.19 24.06 20.33
N ARG A 169 -14.63 25.15 20.87
CA ARG A 169 -13.27 25.61 20.55
C ARG A 169 -12.24 24.63 21.08
N THR A 170 -12.33 24.25 22.35
CA THR A 170 -11.42 23.28 22.98
C THR A 170 -11.53 21.90 22.35
N ALA A 171 -12.75 21.45 22.03
CA ALA A 171 -12.96 20.17 21.35
C ALA A 171 -12.37 20.17 19.93
N ASN A 172 -12.51 21.26 19.17
CA ASN A 172 -11.89 21.38 17.85
C ASN A 172 -10.36 21.41 17.90
N ALA A 173 -9.78 22.05 18.91
CA ALA A 173 -8.33 22.07 19.09
C ALA A 173 -7.77 20.67 19.43
N GLY A 174 -8.48 19.88 20.24
CA GLY A 174 -8.00 18.57 20.71
C GLY A 174 -8.40 17.36 19.87
N LYS A 175 -9.33 17.50 18.91
CA LYS A 175 -9.93 16.33 18.20
C LYS A 175 -8.90 15.50 17.43
N VAL A 176 -7.91 16.14 16.79
CA VAL A 176 -6.91 15.44 15.97
C VAL A 176 -5.94 14.67 16.86
N GLU A 177 -5.49 15.28 17.96
CA GLU A 177 -4.61 14.64 18.93
C GLU A 177 -5.30 13.45 19.62
N LEU A 178 -6.56 13.60 20.01
CA LEU A 178 -7.33 12.48 20.55
C LEU A 178 -7.55 11.38 19.50
N ALA A 179 -7.86 11.73 18.24
CA ALA A 179 -8.01 10.75 17.17
C ALA A 179 -6.71 9.97 16.90
N GLN A 180 -5.55 10.64 16.91
CA GLN A 180 -4.23 9.99 16.83
C GLN A 180 -4.02 8.99 17.96
N ARG A 181 -4.35 9.38 19.21
CA ARG A 181 -4.27 8.44 20.35
C ARG A 181 -5.22 7.26 20.17
N MET A 182 -6.46 7.49 19.77
CA MET A 182 -7.44 6.43 19.50
C MET A 182 -6.97 5.48 18.39
N LEU A 183 -6.32 6.01 17.35
CA LEU A 183 -5.77 5.20 16.27
C LEU A 183 -4.72 4.23 16.80
N ILE A 184 -3.80 4.75 17.61
CA ILE A 184 -2.73 3.94 18.20
C ILE A 184 -3.33 2.88 19.13
N THR A 185 -4.12 3.29 20.12
CA THR A 185 -4.61 2.38 21.17
C THR A 185 -5.61 1.35 20.66
N ASN A 186 -6.49 1.73 19.73
CA ASN A 186 -7.62 0.89 19.33
C ASN A 186 -7.36 0.11 18.04
N TYR A 187 -6.37 0.51 17.25
CA TYR A 187 -6.09 -0.14 15.96
C TYR A 187 -4.64 -0.58 15.83
N ARG A 188 -3.65 0.25 16.16
CA ARG A 188 -2.24 -0.10 15.97
C ARG A 188 -1.73 -1.09 17.02
N ASP A 189 -1.94 -0.79 18.29
CA ASP A 189 -1.43 -1.61 19.40
C ASP A 189 -2.01 -3.03 19.42
N PRO A 190 -3.32 -3.24 19.13
CA PRO A 190 -3.87 -4.59 18.99
C PRO A 190 -3.18 -5.43 17.91
N LEU A 191 -2.63 -4.80 16.86
CA LEU A 191 -1.92 -5.50 15.79
C LEU A 191 -0.53 -6.00 16.23
N ASN A 192 0.03 -5.46 17.32
CA ASN A 192 1.31 -5.93 17.85
C ASN A 192 1.20 -7.28 18.57
N GLY A 193 -0.01 -7.64 19.03
CA GLY A 193 -0.29 -8.92 19.71
C GLY A 193 -0.62 -10.09 18.77
N VAL A 194 -0.78 -9.83 17.47
CA VAL A 194 -1.10 -10.85 16.46
C VAL A 194 0.19 -11.40 15.86
N LEU A 195 0.21 -12.70 15.51
CA LEU A 195 1.37 -13.39 14.92
C LEU A 195 1.92 -12.74 13.64
N PHE A 196 1.10 -11.95 12.94
CA PHE A 196 1.50 -11.18 11.79
C PHE A 196 1.91 -9.77 12.18
N LYS A 197 3.22 -9.47 12.22
CA LYS A 197 3.74 -8.13 12.49
C LYS A 197 3.75 -7.29 11.21
N PRO A 198 2.97 -6.19 11.12
CA PRO A 198 3.06 -5.28 9.98
C PRO A 198 4.48 -4.72 9.82
N SER A 199 4.95 -4.68 8.58
CA SER A 199 6.25 -4.09 8.22
C SER A 199 6.20 -2.55 8.31
N ALA A 200 5.03 -1.97 8.05
CA ALA A 200 4.77 -0.55 8.20
C ALA A 200 3.30 -0.26 8.48
N TYR A 201 3.05 0.94 8.99
CA TYR A 201 1.72 1.52 9.18
C TYR A 201 1.64 2.84 8.41
N VAL A 202 0.54 3.03 7.67
CA VAL A 202 0.26 4.25 6.91
C VAL A 202 -1.09 4.77 7.35
N GLN A 203 -1.18 6.07 7.67
CA GLN A 203 -2.45 6.75 7.89
C GLN A 203 -2.76 7.59 6.65
N LEU A 204 -3.95 7.42 6.08
CA LEU A 204 -4.42 8.25 4.99
C LEU A 204 -5.50 9.23 5.46
N ASP A 205 -5.19 10.51 5.29
CA ASP A 205 -6.10 11.61 5.61
C ASP A 205 -6.89 12.04 4.38
N ASP A 206 -8.18 12.29 4.59
CA ASP A 206 -9.12 12.90 3.63
C ASP A 206 -8.94 12.46 2.17
N MET A 207 -9.16 11.16 1.96
CA MET A 207 -9.03 10.52 0.65
C MET A 207 -10.11 10.94 -0.37
N ARG A 208 -11.02 11.86 -0.02
CA ARG A 208 -12.08 12.35 -0.91
C ARG A 208 -11.62 13.51 -1.78
N LEU A 209 -10.55 14.20 -1.39
CA LEU A 209 -10.03 15.33 -2.16
C LEU A 209 -9.21 14.83 -3.36
N GLU A 210 -9.46 15.37 -4.55
CA GLU A 210 -8.71 15.01 -5.77
C GLU A 210 -7.20 15.25 -5.62
N ARG A 211 -6.80 16.26 -4.84
CA ARG A 211 -5.40 16.60 -4.55
C ARG A 211 -4.69 15.66 -3.57
N SER A 212 -5.39 14.75 -2.91
CA SER A 212 -4.77 13.87 -1.91
C SER A 212 -4.02 12.73 -2.60
N THR A 213 -2.71 12.71 -2.45
CA THR A 213 -1.83 11.72 -3.06
C THR A 213 -1.61 10.53 -2.12
N CYS A 214 -1.46 9.32 -2.69
CA CYS A 214 -1.09 8.12 -1.93
C CYS A 214 0.43 7.99 -1.76
N THR A 215 1.16 9.10 -1.72
CA THR A 215 2.63 9.10 -1.64
C THR A 215 3.12 8.34 -0.42
N GLU A 216 2.47 8.52 0.74
CA GLU A 216 2.81 7.78 1.97
C GLU A 216 2.74 6.25 1.78
N VAL A 217 1.77 5.74 1.02
CA VAL A 217 1.68 4.30 0.72
C VAL A 217 2.89 3.85 -0.09
N ILE A 218 3.28 4.63 -1.11
CA ILE A 218 4.42 4.33 -1.98
C ILE A 218 5.72 4.37 -1.18
N THR A 219 5.94 5.44 -0.42
CA THR A 219 7.12 5.65 0.42
C THR A 219 7.30 4.55 1.45
N HIS A 220 6.25 4.25 2.21
CA HIS A 220 6.32 3.18 3.22
C HIS A 220 6.51 1.81 2.56
N THR A 221 5.89 1.55 1.40
CA THR A 221 6.14 0.31 0.67
C THR A 221 7.61 0.21 0.26
N ALA A 222 8.20 1.24 -0.35
CA ALA A 222 9.61 1.26 -0.72
C ALA A 222 10.53 1.01 0.49
N ASN A 223 10.27 1.67 1.62
CA ASN A 223 11.07 1.51 2.84
C ASN A 223 10.95 0.13 3.49
N THR A 224 9.90 -0.64 3.20
CA THR A 224 9.74 -2.02 3.68
C THR A 224 10.43 -3.06 2.80
N LEU A 225 10.80 -2.71 1.56
CA LEU A 225 11.47 -3.63 0.64
C LEU A 225 12.96 -3.70 0.97
N THR A 226 13.37 -4.79 1.62
CA THR A 226 14.78 -5.03 1.98
C THR A 226 15.61 -5.61 0.83
N ASP A 227 14.97 -6.20 -0.18
CA ASP A 227 15.65 -6.73 -1.36
C ASP A 227 15.85 -5.60 -2.39
N ALA A 228 17.12 -5.31 -2.71
CA ALA A 228 17.48 -4.23 -3.61
C ALA A 228 16.91 -4.42 -5.04
N ALA A 229 16.77 -5.66 -5.51
CA ALA A 229 16.19 -5.93 -6.82
C ALA A 229 14.67 -5.69 -6.82
N LEU A 230 13.96 -6.06 -5.74
CA LEU A 230 12.53 -5.74 -5.58
C LEU A 230 12.30 -4.24 -5.40
N LEU A 231 13.17 -3.55 -4.68
CA LEU A 231 13.12 -2.09 -4.54
C LEU A 231 13.34 -1.39 -5.88
N LEU A 232 14.37 -1.80 -6.63
CA LEU A 232 14.64 -1.27 -7.98
C LEU A 232 13.50 -1.58 -8.96
N LEU A 233 12.85 -2.75 -8.84
CA LEU A 233 11.64 -3.07 -9.60
C LEU A 233 10.51 -2.12 -9.21
N PHE A 234 10.22 -1.96 -7.91
CA PHE A 234 9.16 -1.10 -7.41
C PHE A 234 9.31 0.35 -7.89
N VAL A 235 10.51 0.92 -7.77
CA VAL A 235 10.76 2.30 -8.23
C VAL A 235 10.67 2.37 -9.77
N SER A 236 11.12 1.34 -10.50
CA SER A 236 11.05 1.33 -11.98
C SER A 236 9.62 1.27 -12.54
N VAL A 237 8.66 0.74 -11.79
CA VAL A 237 7.24 0.70 -12.18
C VAL A 237 6.48 1.97 -11.79
N GLN A 238 7.09 2.86 -11.01
CA GLN A 238 6.54 4.16 -10.63
C GLN A 238 6.79 5.25 -11.70
N ARG A 239 6.78 4.89 -12.99
CA ARG A 239 7.22 5.78 -14.11
C ARG A 239 6.49 7.12 -14.20
N ASN A 240 5.31 7.23 -13.61
CA ASN A 240 4.52 8.47 -13.57
C ASN A 240 4.98 9.43 -12.46
N ASN A 241 5.92 9.01 -11.60
CA ASN A 241 6.50 9.81 -10.54
C ASN A 241 7.92 10.22 -10.98
N ILE A 242 8.03 11.41 -11.59
CA ILE A 242 9.29 11.94 -12.18
C ILE A 242 10.42 11.95 -11.15
N ASP A 243 10.10 12.31 -9.92
CA ASP A 243 11.00 12.35 -8.78
C ASP A 243 11.60 10.96 -8.51
N LEU A 244 10.75 9.91 -8.49
CA LEU A 244 11.20 8.52 -8.38
C LEU A 244 11.94 8.02 -9.62
N CYS A 245 11.60 8.50 -10.82
CA CYS A 245 12.35 8.18 -12.04
C CYS A 245 13.78 8.75 -12.00
N ILE A 246 13.95 9.98 -11.51
CA ILE A 246 15.27 10.60 -11.30
C ILE A 246 16.04 9.82 -10.24
N LEU A 247 15.39 9.49 -9.11
CA LEU A 247 15.99 8.67 -8.07
C LEU A 247 16.44 7.30 -8.63
N CYS A 248 15.61 6.63 -9.41
CA CYS A 248 15.94 5.38 -10.10
C CYS A 248 17.17 5.54 -11.00
N ALA A 249 17.22 6.58 -11.83
CA ALA A 249 18.33 6.84 -12.72
C ALA A 249 19.64 7.11 -11.96
N VAL A 250 19.56 7.84 -10.84
CA VAL A 250 20.70 8.09 -9.95
C VAL A 250 21.14 6.80 -9.25
N LEU A 251 20.20 5.97 -8.78
CA LEU A 251 20.54 4.68 -8.17
C LEU A 251 21.17 3.73 -9.18
N GLU A 252 20.69 3.73 -10.43
CA GLU A 252 21.28 2.98 -11.54
C GLU A 252 22.68 3.47 -11.89
N SER A 253 22.93 4.78 -11.85
CA SER A 253 24.25 5.36 -12.13
C SER A 253 25.23 5.22 -10.96
N VAL A 254 24.78 5.33 -9.70
CA VAL A 254 25.61 5.14 -8.50
C VAL A 254 25.89 3.65 -8.25
N CYS A 255 24.95 2.75 -8.59
CA CYS A 255 25.20 1.30 -8.60
C CYS A 255 26.30 0.89 -9.59
N PHE A 256 26.66 1.74 -10.55
CA PHE A 256 27.78 1.51 -11.46
C PHE A 256 29.14 1.71 -10.77
N ASP A 257 29.22 2.51 -9.70
CA ASP A 257 30.50 2.98 -9.16
C ASP A 257 30.79 2.62 -7.69
N VAL A 258 29.82 2.33 -6.81
CA VAL A 258 30.12 2.06 -5.38
C VAL A 258 29.24 0.98 -4.76
N PHE A 259 29.86 -0.09 -4.27
CA PHE A 259 29.21 -1.21 -3.60
C PHE A 259 29.06 -0.93 -2.10
N ASP A 260 27.83 -0.71 -1.64
CA ASP A 260 27.39 -1.18 -0.33
C ASP A 260 25.86 -1.24 -0.31
N ALA A 261 25.27 -2.40 0.01
CA ALA A 261 23.81 -2.61 0.01
C ALA A 261 23.05 -1.72 1.01
N LEU A 262 23.78 -1.05 1.91
CA LEU A 262 23.26 -0.07 2.87
C LEU A 262 23.05 1.33 2.24
N LEU A 263 23.80 1.69 1.20
CA LEU A 263 23.76 3.00 0.56
C LEU A 263 22.45 3.26 -0.20
N PRO A 264 21.95 2.35 -1.06
CA PRO A 264 20.68 2.54 -1.77
C PRO A 264 19.51 2.71 -0.80
N THR A 265 19.43 1.85 0.21
CA THR A 265 18.33 1.84 1.17
C THR A 265 18.32 3.10 2.04
N ARG A 266 19.49 3.56 2.49
CA ARG A 266 19.64 4.79 3.28
C ARG A 266 19.43 6.04 2.44
N PHE A 267 19.97 6.10 1.23
CA PHE A 267 19.79 7.22 0.29
C PHE A 267 18.32 7.38 -0.12
N ILE A 268 17.62 6.28 -0.39
CA ILE A 268 16.19 6.29 -0.70
C ILE A 268 15.37 6.73 0.54
N ALA A 269 15.69 6.21 1.72
CA ALA A 269 15.04 6.61 2.97
C ALA A 269 15.26 8.11 3.28
N ASP A 270 16.48 8.61 3.08
CA ASP A 270 16.85 10.02 3.28
C ASP A 270 16.17 10.91 2.22
N TYR A 271 16.09 10.47 0.96
CA TYR A 271 15.34 11.14 -0.11
C TYR A 271 13.85 11.28 0.22
N PHE A 272 13.21 10.19 0.63
CA PHE A 272 11.81 10.22 1.02
C PHE A 272 11.56 11.07 2.28
N THR A 273 12.50 11.08 3.22
CA THR A 273 12.44 11.91 4.42
C THR A 273 12.58 13.40 4.07
N GLU A 274 13.54 13.76 3.23
CA GLU A 274 13.76 15.15 2.79
C GLU A 274 12.59 15.68 1.94
N MET A 275 11.98 14.82 1.14
CA MET A 275 10.77 15.17 0.39
C MET A 275 9.55 15.41 1.28
N LYS A 276 9.43 14.71 2.41
CA LYS A 276 8.38 14.94 3.41
C LYS A 276 8.52 16.30 4.09
N ASP A 277 9.75 16.69 4.41
CA ASP A 277 10.03 17.94 5.14
C ASP A 277 9.89 19.21 4.29
N ARG A 278 10.11 19.12 2.97
CA ARG A 278 10.16 20.32 2.10
C ARG A 278 8.80 20.78 1.54
N ASN A 279 7.70 20.04 1.74
CA ASN A 279 6.37 20.40 1.19
C ASN A 279 6.39 20.75 -0.33
N GLN A 280 7.38 20.22 -1.08
CA GLN A 280 7.73 20.63 -2.44
C GLN A 280 7.10 19.77 -3.55
N TRP A 281 6.23 18.83 -3.20
CA TRP A 281 5.60 17.88 -4.13
C TRP A 281 4.68 18.52 -5.18
N SER A 282 4.35 19.81 -5.06
CA SER A 282 3.52 20.54 -6.04
C SER A 282 4.29 21.33 -7.10
N SER A 283 5.63 21.41 -7.06
CA SER A 283 6.37 22.39 -7.89
C SER A 283 7.55 21.87 -8.72
N GLY A 284 7.79 20.57 -8.81
CA GLY A 284 8.69 19.97 -9.81
C GLY A 284 10.10 20.59 -9.90
N ARG A 285 10.64 21.09 -8.77
CA ARG A 285 12.01 21.64 -8.71
C ARG A 285 12.70 21.14 -7.45
N LEU A 286 13.60 20.20 -7.63
CA LEU A 286 14.66 19.90 -6.68
C LEU A 286 16.02 20.01 -7.37
N ARG A 287 16.94 20.75 -6.73
CA ARG A 287 18.36 20.75 -7.09
C ARG A 287 19.02 19.60 -6.33
N ILE A 288 19.50 18.61 -7.07
CA ILE A 288 20.17 17.39 -6.59
C ILE A 288 21.52 17.67 -5.89
N SER A 289 21.98 18.93 -5.86
CA SER A 289 23.33 19.31 -5.42
C SER A 289 23.59 19.18 -3.92
N SER A 290 22.59 18.96 -3.05
CA SER A 290 22.78 18.86 -1.60
C SER A 290 23.06 17.44 -1.09
N MET A 291 22.84 16.41 -1.91
CA MET A 291 23.01 15.00 -1.48
C MET A 291 24.40 14.41 -1.75
N PHE A 292 25.24 15.07 -2.54
CA PHE A 292 26.60 14.61 -2.90
C PHE A 292 27.71 15.34 -2.11
N GLY A 293 27.39 15.90 -0.94
CA GLY A 293 28.37 16.56 -0.08
C GLY A 293 29.16 15.56 0.76
N GLY A 294 30.31 15.12 0.24
CA GLY A 294 31.32 14.32 0.94
C GLY A 294 32.52 14.07 0.04
#